data_AF-A0A956Q689-F1
#
_entry.id   AF-A0A956Q689-F1
#
_cell.length_a   1.000
_cell.length_b   1.000
_cell.length_c   1.000
_cell.angle_alpha   90.00
_cell.angle_beta   90.00
_cell.angle_gamma   90.00
#
_symmetry.space_group_name_H-M   'P 1'
#
loop_
_entity.id
_entity.type
_entity.pdbx_description
1 polymer ?
#
loop_
_entity_poly.entity_id
_entity_poly.type
_entity_poly.pdbx_seq_one_letter_code
_entity_poly.pdbx_strand_id
1 'polypeptide(L)'
;MITEQDCQAFKKALENAKTVLLTPHVGPDGDALGSMMGLYFTLTRQFSHFDRVDPVMTGTVPKLFHFLPGADQIKNAETDALLDQYDLAISVDCGAIERLGAAQPHFSKATCAINIDHHVSNNRYGTLNIIDETASASGEVVADLLNGNGI
;
A
#
# COMPACT_ATOMS: atom_id res chain seq x y z
N MET A 1 -2.76 18.15 1.41
CA MET A 1 -4.04 17.86 2.07
C MET A 1 -4.89 16.93 1.21
N ILE A 2 -5.29 15.80 1.81
CA ILE A 2 -6.22 14.82 1.24
C ILE A 2 -7.60 15.47 1.02
N THR A 3 -8.21 15.19 -0.12
CA THR A 3 -9.52 15.75 -0.47
C THR A 3 -10.65 14.74 -0.25
N GLU A 4 -11.89 15.23 -0.14
CA GLU A 4 -13.09 14.38 -0.15
C GLU A 4 -13.15 13.47 -1.39
N GLN A 5 -12.67 13.97 -2.53
CA GLN A 5 -12.62 13.20 -3.77
C GLN A 5 -11.62 12.03 -3.67
N ASP A 6 -10.48 12.24 -3.01
CA ASP A 6 -9.50 11.17 -2.76
C ASP A 6 -10.10 10.09 -1.86
N CYS A 7 -10.79 10.50 -0.78
CA CYS A 7 -11.49 9.58 0.12
C CYS A 7 -12.52 8.72 -0.64
N GLN A 8 -13.38 9.34 -1.44
CA GLN A 8 -14.40 8.64 -2.23
C GLN A 8 -13.80 7.69 -3.27
N ALA A 9 -12.74 8.13 -3.97
CA ALA A 9 -12.06 7.30 -4.95
C ALA A 9 -11.38 6.08 -4.30
N PHE A 10 -10.71 6.29 -3.16
CA PHE A 10 -10.10 5.23 -2.36
C PHE A 10 -11.14 4.20 -1.91
N LYS A 11 -12.24 4.64 -1.28
CA LYS A 11 -13.31 3.75 -0.82
C LYS A 11 -13.94 2.95 -1.95
N LYS A 12 -14.21 3.61 -3.09
CA LYS A 12 -14.74 2.94 -4.27
C LYS A 12 -13.78 1.86 -4.80
N ALA A 13 -12.47 2.10 -4.76
CA ALA A 13 -11.49 1.09 -5.16
C ALA A 13 -11.50 -0.12 -4.21
N LEU A 14 -11.61 0.11 -2.89
CA LEU A 14 -11.74 -0.95 -1.89
C LEU A 14 -13.03 -1.79 -2.07
N GLU A 15 -14.17 -1.14 -2.30
CA GLU A 15 -15.48 -1.81 -2.46
C GLU A 15 -15.53 -2.70 -3.71
N ASN A 16 -14.80 -2.35 -4.77
CA ASN A 16 -14.78 -3.09 -6.03
C ASN A 16 -13.74 -4.23 -6.06
N ALA A 17 -12.83 -4.30 -5.07
CA ALA A 17 -11.76 -5.28 -5.05
C ALA A 17 -12.11 -6.54 -4.25
N LYS A 18 -11.61 -7.69 -4.68
CA LYS A 18 -11.60 -8.95 -3.92
C LYS A 18 -10.19 -9.35 -3.53
N THR A 19 -9.22 -9.02 -4.36
CA THR A 19 -7.80 -9.31 -4.16
C THR A 19 -6.99 -8.02 -4.10
N VAL A 20 -6.22 -7.85 -3.02
CA VAL A 20 -5.47 -6.63 -2.75
C VAL A 20 -3.98 -6.94 -2.57
N LEU A 21 -3.12 -6.20 -3.27
CA LEU A 21 -1.69 -6.15 -3.09
C LEU A 21 -1.33 -4.86 -2.34
N LEU A 22 -0.51 -4.94 -1.30
CA LEU A 22 0.09 -3.79 -0.62
C LEU A 22 1.60 -3.87 -0.77
N THR A 23 2.25 -2.79 -1.18
CA THR A 23 3.71 -2.79 -1.38
C THR A 23 4.36 -1.45 -1.00
N PRO A 24 5.52 -1.47 -0.32
CA PRO A 24 6.32 -0.28 -0.08
C PRO A 24 7.44 -0.12 -1.11
N HIS A 25 8.29 0.90 -0.93
CA HIS A 25 9.58 0.97 -1.62
C HIS A 25 10.54 -0.16 -1.18
N VAL A 26 11.52 -0.51 -2.04
CA VAL A 26 12.61 -1.45 -1.71
C VAL A 26 13.42 -0.95 -0.52
N GLY A 27 13.96 -1.85 0.32
CA GLY A 27 14.65 -1.45 1.55
C GLY A 27 13.80 -0.54 2.44
N PRO A 28 12.57 -0.97 2.81
CA PRO A 28 11.59 -0.14 3.50
C PRO A 28 12.08 0.25 4.90
N ASP A 29 11.74 1.46 5.32
CA ASP A 29 11.98 1.97 6.66
C ASP A 29 10.74 1.81 7.56
N GLY A 30 10.72 2.53 8.69
CA GLY A 30 9.63 2.46 9.64
C GLY A 30 8.32 3.06 9.15
N ASP A 31 8.38 4.11 8.32
CA ASP A 31 7.17 4.72 7.75
C ASP A 31 6.56 3.79 6.71
N ALA A 32 7.37 3.31 5.77
CA ALA A 32 6.95 2.36 4.75
C ALA A 32 6.30 1.08 5.33
N LEU A 33 6.98 0.41 6.26
CA LEU A 33 6.45 -0.82 6.87
C LEU A 33 5.28 -0.56 7.80
N GLY A 34 5.35 0.51 8.61
CA GLY A 34 4.28 0.87 9.54
C GLY A 34 2.99 1.20 8.81
N SER A 35 3.08 2.00 7.74
CA SER A 35 1.97 2.41 6.90
C SER A 35 1.34 1.23 6.16
N MET A 36 2.17 0.39 5.53
CA MET A 36 1.70 -0.81 4.84
C MET A 36 0.97 -1.76 5.81
N MET A 37 1.57 -2.03 6.97
CA MET A 37 1.00 -2.99 7.92
C MET A 37 -0.22 -2.42 8.64
N GLY A 38 -0.27 -1.12 8.93
CA GLY A 38 -1.45 -0.45 9.44
C GLY A 38 -2.63 -0.57 8.47
N LEU A 39 -2.37 -0.36 7.17
CA LEU A 39 -3.37 -0.57 6.14
C LEU A 39 -3.77 -2.05 6.04
N TYR A 40 -2.82 -2.99 6.02
CA TYR A 40 -3.09 -4.42 6.01
C TYR A 40 -4.04 -4.86 7.13
N PHE A 41 -3.76 -4.46 8.38
CA PHE A 41 -4.61 -4.82 9.51
C PHE A 41 -5.99 -4.18 9.42
N THR A 42 -6.07 -2.93 8.95
CA THR A 42 -7.35 -2.25 8.79
C THR A 42 -8.19 -2.96 7.73
N LEU A 43 -7.62 -3.25 6.56
CA LEU A 43 -8.31 -3.92 5.47
C LEU A 43 -8.81 -5.31 5.89
N THR A 44 -7.95 -6.11 6.52
CA THR A 44 -8.31 -7.49 6.93
C THR A 44 -9.31 -7.55 8.10
N ARG A 45 -9.44 -6.50 8.91
CA ARG A 45 -10.38 -6.46 10.03
C ARG A 45 -11.71 -5.82 9.69
N GLN A 46 -11.70 -4.76 8.88
CA GLN A 46 -12.90 -3.97 8.59
C GLN A 46 -13.65 -4.47 7.35
N PHE A 47 -12.97 -5.19 6.45
CA PHE A 47 -13.55 -5.62 5.18
C PHE A 47 -13.53 -7.15 5.05
N SER A 48 -14.68 -7.77 5.31
CA SER A 48 -14.85 -9.22 5.20
C SER A 48 -15.03 -9.73 3.77
N HIS A 49 -15.17 -8.83 2.79
CA HIS A 49 -15.43 -9.19 1.39
C HIS A 49 -14.16 -9.44 0.58
N PHE A 50 -12.98 -9.15 1.13
CA PHE A 50 -11.71 -9.46 0.49
C PHE A 50 -11.41 -10.96 0.61
N ASP A 51 -11.13 -11.59 -0.52
CA ASP A 51 -10.71 -12.99 -0.60
C ASP A 51 -9.22 -13.13 -0.24
N ARG A 52 -8.42 -12.09 -0.52
CA ARG A 52 -6.97 -12.08 -0.29
C ARG A 52 -6.43 -10.66 -0.14
N VAL A 53 -5.61 -10.44 0.89
CA VAL A 53 -4.82 -9.21 1.06
C VAL A 53 -3.37 -9.62 1.29
N ASP A 54 -2.48 -9.23 0.38
CA ASP A 54 -1.07 -9.59 0.42
C ASP A 54 -0.20 -8.36 0.71
N PRO A 55 0.41 -8.25 1.90
CA PRO A 55 1.52 -7.34 2.13
C PRO A 55 2.79 -7.95 1.51
N VAL A 56 3.41 -7.23 0.58
CA VAL A 56 4.52 -7.72 -0.23
C VAL A 56 5.65 -6.70 -0.25
N MET A 57 6.89 -7.16 -0.14
CA MET A 57 8.05 -6.30 -0.34
C MET A 57 9.11 -6.98 -1.22
N THR A 58 9.96 -6.17 -1.85
CA THR A 58 11.20 -6.65 -2.46
C THR A 58 12.27 -6.83 -1.38
N GLY A 59 12.96 -7.98 -1.39
CA GLY A 59 13.89 -8.35 -0.32
C GLY A 59 13.19 -8.83 0.96
N THR A 60 13.93 -8.84 2.06
CA THR A 60 13.46 -9.36 3.35
C THR A 60 13.21 -8.25 4.36
N VAL A 61 12.25 -8.44 5.26
CA VAL A 61 12.00 -7.53 6.39
C VAL A 61 13.31 -7.32 7.17
N PRO A 62 13.80 -6.06 7.29
CA PRO A 62 15.01 -5.78 8.07
C PRO A 62 14.87 -6.25 9.52
N LYS A 63 15.94 -6.81 10.09
CA LYS A 63 15.94 -7.37 11.45
C LYS A 63 15.42 -6.40 12.52
N LEU A 64 15.69 -5.10 12.33
CA LEU A 64 15.21 -4.04 13.22
C LEU A 64 13.68 -4.04 13.34
N PHE A 65 12.96 -4.47 12.31
CA PHE A 65 11.50 -4.43 12.23
C PHE A 65 10.83 -5.78 12.49
N HIS A 66 11.58 -6.81 12.92
CA HIS A 66 11.00 -8.12 13.29
C HIS A 66 10.05 -8.05 14.50
N PHE A 67 10.07 -6.95 15.25
CA PHE A 67 9.10 -6.71 16.33
C PHE A 67 7.73 -6.26 15.82
N LEU A 68 7.61 -5.83 14.55
CA LEU A 68 6.35 -5.33 14.01
C LEU A 68 5.31 -6.46 14.00
N PRO A 69 4.09 -6.24 14.54
CA PRO A 69 3.01 -7.20 14.42
C PRO A 69 2.76 -7.54 12.95
N GLY A 70 2.67 -8.85 12.63
CA GLY A 70 2.43 -9.32 11.27
C GLY A 70 3.63 -9.23 10.34
N ALA A 71 4.84 -8.93 10.83
CA ALA A 71 6.05 -8.97 10.01
C ALA A 71 6.27 -10.34 9.32
N ASP A 72 5.80 -11.41 9.95
CA ASP A 72 5.79 -12.78 9.42
C ASP A 72 4.77 -13.01 8.29
N GLN A 73 3.80 -12.10 8.12
CA GLN A 73 2.82 -12.14 7.04
C GLN A 73 3.33 -11.46 5.75
N ILE A 74 4.39 -10.67 5.85
CA ILE A 74 4.97 -9.95 4.71
C ILE A 74 5.64 -10.95 3.77
N LYS A 75 5.14 -11.01 2.54
CA LYS A 75 5.64 -11.87 1.48
C LYS A 75 6.82 -11.22 0.76
N ASN A 76 7.75 -12.05 0.32
CA ASN A 76 8.87 -11.64 -0.54
C ASN A 76 8.45 -11.72 -2.01
N ALA A 77 8.53 -10.59 -2.72
CA ALA A 77 8.12 -10.47 -4.12
C ALA A 77 8.95 -11.31 -5.11
N GLU A 78 10.14 -11.76 -4.72
CA GLU A 78 11.06 -12.49 -5.57
C GLU A 78 10.91 -14.01 -5.40
N THR A 79 10.48 -14.47 -4.23
CA THR A 79 10.48 -15.89 -3.87
C THR A 79 9.10 -16.48 -3.58
N ASP A 80 8.14 -15.67 -3.13
CA ASP A 80 6.82 -16.16 -2.76
C ASP A 80 5.84 -16.16 -3.93
N ALA A 81 4.89 -17.10 -3.88
CA ALA A 81 3.84 -17.19 -4.89
C ALA A 81 2.80 -16.06 -4.74
N LEU A 82 2.83 -15.11 -5.67
CA LEU A 82 1.87 -14.01 -5.78
C LEU A 82 0.82 -14.31 -6.87
N LEU A 83 -0.28 -13.53 -6.87
CA LEU A 83 -1.22 -13.58 -7.98
C LEU A 83 -0.59 -12.94 -9.22
N ASP A 84 -0.93 -13.46 -10.41
CA ASP A 84 -0.52 -12.84 -11.67
C ASP A 84 -1.17 -11.46 -11.85
N GLN A 85 -2.41 -11.32 -11.36
CA GLN A 85 -3.17 -10.07 -11.37
C GLN A 85 -3.98 -9.92 -10.07
N TYR A 86 -3.96 -8.71 -9.51
CA TYR A 86 -4.81 -8.29 -8.39
C TYR A 86 -5.91 -7.35 -8.89
N ASP A 87 -7.05 -7.30 -8.20
CA ASP A 87 -8.07 -6.28 -8.48
C ASP A 87 -7.56 -4.89 -8.10
N LEU A 88 -6.86 -4.81 -6.97
CA LEU A 88 -6.32 -3.59 -6.41
C LEU A 88 -4.87 -3.78 -5.97
N ALA A 89 -3.99 -2.88 -6.39
CA ALA A 89 -2.66 -2.73 -5.82
C ALA A 89 -2.52 -1.35 -5.17
N ILE A 90 -1.97 -1.30 -3.97
CA ILE A 90 -1.72 -0.07 -3.23
C ILE A 90 -0.23 -0.01 -2.91
N SER A 91 0.42 0.97 -3.51
CA SER A 91 1.78 1.36 -3.17
C SER A 91 1.72 2.41 -2.07
N VAL A 92 2.49 2.22 -1.00
CA VAL A 92 2.57 3.17 0.11
C VAL A 92 4.02 3.59 0.33
N ASP A 93 4.24 4.87 0.59
CA ASP A 93 5.56 5.42 0.87
C ASP A 93 6.57 5.09 -0.22
N CYS A 94 6.28 5.48 -1.46
CA CYS A 94 7.14 5.17 -2.58
C CYS A 94 6.96 6.19 -3.69
N GLY A 95 7.96 7.07 -3.83
CA GLY A 95 7.97 8.21 -4.76
C GLY A 95 8.14 7.87 -6.24
N ALA A 96 8.58 6.66 -6.57
CA ALA A 96 8.85 6.28 -7.95
C ALA A 96 8.53 4.82 -8.19
N ILE A 97 7.91 4.49 -9.33
CA ILE A 97 7.49 3.12 -9.63
C ILE A 97 8.65 2.10 -9.61
N GLU A 98 9.85 2.50 -10.03
CA GLU A 98 11.04 1.66 -10.04
C GLU A 98 11.49 1.26 -8.63
N ARG A 99 11.12 2.07 -7.63
CA ARG A 99 11.39 1.79 -6.22
C ARG A 99 10.53 0.67 -5.66
N LEU A 100 9.51 0.18 -6.36
CA LEU A 100 8.76 -1.02 -5.96
C LEU A 100 9.57 -2.32 -6.15
N GLY A 101 10.59 -2.30 -7.01
CA GLY A 101 11.44 -3.47 -7.28
C GLY A 101 10.66 -4.63 -7.90
N ALA A 102 10.83 -5.83 -7.35
CA ALA A 102 10.17 -7.05 -7.83
C ALA A 102 8.64 -7.03 -7.67
N ALA A 103 8.07 -6.16 -6.82
CA ALA A 103 6.62 -5.98 -6.72
C ALA A 103 6.04 -5.14 -7.88
N GLN A 104 6.87 -4.39 -8.61
CA GLN A 104 6.45 -3.49 -9.67
C GLN A 104 5.56 -4.17 -10.74
N PRO A 105 5.90 -5.35 -11.29
CA PRO A 105 5.07 -5.97 -12.32
C PRO A 105 3.67 -6.34 -11.82
N HIS A 106 3.54 -6.76 -10.56
CA HIS A 106 2.24 -7.09 -9.96
C HIS A 106 1.41 -5.83 -9.70
N PHE A 107 2.06 -4.73 -9.26
CA PHE A 107 1.41 -3.43 -9.14
C PHE A 107 0.90 -2.92 -10.50
N SER A 108 1.72 -2.98 -11.55
CA SER A 108 1.36 -2.50 -12.88
C SER A 108 0.30 -3.35 -13.58
N LYS A 109 0.17 -4.63 -13.24
CA LYS A 109 -0.86 -5.52 -13.81
C LYS A 109 -2.21 -5.40 -13.11
N ALA A 110 -2.28 -4.80 -11.92
CA ALA A 110 -3.51 -4.70 -11.17
C ALA A 110 -4.59 -3.93 -11.94
N THR A 111 -5.86 -4.28 -11.72
CA THR A 111 -6.98 -3.61 -12.40
C THR A 111 -7.09 -2.14 -11.97
N CYS A 112 -6.84 -1.87 -10.69
CA CYS A 112 -6.68 -0.54 -10.14
C CYS A 112 -5.36 -0.48 -9.35
N ALA A 113 -4.62 0.62 -9.49
CA ALA A 113 -3.35 0.85 -8.82
C ALA A 113 -3.36 2.21 -8.12
N ILE A 114 -3.22 2.22 -6.80
CA ILE A 114 -3.21 3.43 -5.97
C ILE A 114 -1.79 3.68 -5.47
N ASN A 115 -1.29 4.90 -5.59
CA ASN A 115 -0.07 5.34 -4.91
C ASN A 115 -0.42 6.35 -3.81
N ILE A 116 -0.14 5.96 -2.56
CA ILE A 116 -0.28 6.79 -1.36
C ILE A 116 1.13 7.19 -0.92
N ASP A 117 1.40 8.49 -0.83
CA ASP A 117 2.74 8.97 -0.50
C ASP A 117 2.71 10.41 0.04
N HIS A 118 3.84 10.86 0.58
CA HIS A 118 4.06 12.22 1.05
C HIS A 118 5.30 12.89 0.43
N HIS A 119 6.09 12.17 -0.37
CA HIS A 119 7.29 12.73 -0.99
C HIS A 119 6.97 13.79 -2.06
N VAL A 120 7.55 14.99 -1.93
CA VAL A 120 7.48 16.07 -2.94
C VAL A 120 8.00 15.61 -4.31
N SER A 121 8.95 14.67 -4.33
CA SER A 121 9.55 14.12 -5.54
C SER A 121 8.72 13.01 -6.21
N ASN A 122 7.51 12.72 -5.70
CA ASN A 122 6.71 11.61 -6.19
C ASN A 122 6.29 11.79 -7.68
N ASN A 123 6.42 10.74 -8.49
CA ASN A 123 6.17 10.79 -9.94
C ASN A 123 4.75 10.36 -10.37
N ARG A 124 3.84 10.13 -9.42
CA ARG A 124 2.38 9.93 -9.60
C ARG A 124 2.06 8.83 -10.61
N TYR A 125 2.57 7.64 -10.34
CA TYR A 125 2.57 6.48 -11.23
C TYR A 125 1.38 5.53 -11.07
N GLY A 126 0.53 5.73 -10.06
CA GLY A 126 -0.70 4.98 -9.89
C GLY A 126 -1.79 5.44 -10.89
N THR A 127 -2.80 4.59 -11.08
CA THR A 127 -4.07 5.03 -11.70
C THR A 127 -4.79 6.06 -10.84
N LEU A 128 -4.62 5.98 -9.52
CA LEU A 128 -5.02 6.98 -8.54
C LEU A 128 -3.79 7.34 -7.71
N ASN A 129 -3.56 8.63 -7.47
CA ASN A 129 -2.39 9.13 -6.75
C ASN A 129 -2.86 10.05 -5.62
N ILE A 130 -2.74 9.57 -4.39
CA ILE A 130 -3.14 10.30 -3.19
C ILE A 130 -1.86 10.75 -2.49
N ILE A 131 -1.44 11.97 -2.83
CA ILE A 131 -0.14 12.51 -2.41
C ILE A 131 -0.37 13.72 -1.54
N ASP A 132 0.09 13.66 -0.29
CA ASP A 132 0.08 14.79 0.61
C ASP A 132 1.50 15.22 0.99
N GLU A 133 2.05 16.14 0.21
CA GLU A 133 3.39 16.69 0.40
C GLU A 133 3.55 17.51 1.69
N THR A 134 2.44 17.81 2.38
CA THR A 134 2.45 18.51 3.67
C THR A 134 2.44 17.57 4.86
N ALA A 135 2.17 16.29 4.65
CA ALA A 135 2.16 15.27 5.70
C ALA A 135 3.59 14.91 6.13
N SER A 136 3.76 14.60 7.42
CA SER A 136 5.06 14.25 7.98
C SER A 136 5.53 12.85 7.58
N ALA A 137 4.58 11.96 7.28
CA ALA A 137 4.78 10.55 6.98
C ALA A 137 3.64 10.01 6.13
N SER A 138 3.91 8.98 5.32
CA SER A 138 2.88 8.23 4.60
C SER A 138 1.85 7.60 5.55
N GLY A 139 2.25 7.28 6.79
CA GLY A 139 1.35 6.74 7.81
C GLY A 139 0.27 7.73 8.24
N GLU A 140 0.58 9.03 8.24
CA GLU A 140 -0.39 10.11 8.47
C GLU A 140 -1.41 10.15 7.32
N VAL A 141 -0.94 10.09 6.07
CA VAL A 141 -1.80 10.08 4.88
C VAL A 141 -2.75 8.88 4.89
N VAL A 142 -2.24 7.70 5.25
CA VAL A 142 -3.07 6.49 5.40
C VAL A 142 -4.10 6.67 6.52
N ALA A 143 -3.71 7.17 7.69
CA ALA A 143 -4.62 7.38 8.81
C ALA A 143 -5.74 8.37 8.45
N ASP A 144 -5.41 9.47 7.79
CA ASP A 144 -6.38 10.48 7.35
C ASP A 144 -7.35 9.94 6.30
N LEU A 145 -6.88 9.13 5.35
CA LEU A 145 -7.75 8.45 4.38
C LEU A 145 -8.75 7.49 5.03
N LEU A 146 -8.30 6.73 6.03
CA LEU A 146 -9.15 5.79 6.76
C LEU A 146 -10.20 6.55 7.58
N ASN A 147 -9.76 7.55 8.36
CA ASN A 147 -10.64 8.39 9.16
C ASN A 147 -11.67 9.15 8.29
N GLY A 148 -11.24 9.71 7.16
CA GLY A 148 -12.11 10.40 6.21
C GLY A 148 -13.21 9.52 5.61
N ASN A 149 -13.03 8.20 5.63
CA ASN A 149 -14.02 7.22 5.18
C ASN A 149 -14.81 6.56 6.33
N GLY A 150 -14.55 6.96 7.58
CA GLY A 150 -15.17 6.40 8.78
C GLY A 150 -14.73 4.96 9.09
N ILE A 151 -13.48 4.62 8.78
CA ILE A 151 -12.87 3.29 8.96
C ILE A 151 -11.99 3.25 10.22
#